data_AF-A0A9D9QLL0-F1
#
_entry.id   AF-A0A9D9QLL0-F1
#
_cell.length_a   1.000
_cell.length_b   1.000
_cell.length_c   1.000
_cell.angle_alpha   90.00
_cell.angle_beta   90.00
_cell.angle_gamma   90.00
#
_symmetry.space_group_name_H-M   'P 1'
#
loop_
_entity.id
_entity.type
_entity.pdbx_description
1 polymer ?
#
loop_
_entity_poly.entity_id
_entity_poly.type
_entity_poly.pdbx_seq_one_letter_code
_entity_poly.pdbx_strand_id
1 'polypeptide(L)'
;MNKLVELYYWLRIFLSPFLLLNVIGIYIFWCNENLWWLFILLCLLGSALGIYFAERIRKRKGTSQFIAEIHHTNDVKSFEEIVQRKTNER
;
A
#
# COMPACT_ATOMS: atom_id res chain seq x y z
N MET A 1 -9.62 -1.00 18.58
CA MET A 1 -9.23 -1.04 17.15
C MET A 1 -8.61 -2.40 16.87
N ASN A 2 -9.11 -3.10 15.86
CA ASN A 2 -8.79 -4.51 15.64
C ASN A 2 -7.36 -4.66 15.08
N LYS A 3 -6.41 -5.15 15.89
CA LYS A 3 -5.00 -5.35 15.50
C LYS A 3 -4.83 -6.17 14.21
N LEU A 4 -5.78 -7.08 13.94
CA LEU A 4 -5.81 -7.89 12.72
C LEU A 4 -6.06 -7.06 11.45
N VAL A 5 -6.89 -6.01 11.55
CA VAL A 5 -7.20 -5.12 10.43
C VAL A 5 -5.99 -4.25 10.10
N GLU A 6 -5.28 -3.75 11.11
CA GLU A 6 -4.02 -3.03 10.90
C GLU A 6 -2.93 -3.90 10.27
N LEU A 7 -2.83 -5.17 10.69
CA LEU A 7 -1.90 -6.12 10.11
C LEU A 7 -2.24 -6.42 8.64
N TYR A 8 -3.53 -6.58 8.32
CA TYR A 8 -3.98 -6.80 6.95
C TYR A 8 -3.60 -5.64 6.03
N TYR A 9 -3.85 -4.39 6.46
CA TYR A 9 -3.47 -3.22 5.68
C TYR A 9 -1.95 -3.06 5.57
N TRP A 10 -1.21 -3.40 6.62
CA TRP A 10 0.25 -3.36 6.61
C TRP A 10 0.81 -4.36 5.58
N LEU A 11 0.26 -5.57 5.56
CA LEU A 11 0.63 -6.60 4.58
C LEU A 11 0.30 -6.16 3.15
N ARG A 12 -0.85 -5.51 2.94
CA ARG A 12 -1.26 -4.99 1.62
C ARG A 12 -0.33 -3.89 1.12
N ILE A 13 0.15 -3.02 2.00
CA ILE A 13 1.14 -1.97 1.69
C ILE A 13 2.50 -2.59 1.39
N PHE A 14 2.93 -3.59 2.17
CA PHE A 14 4.15 -4.36 1.92
C PHE A 14 4.12 -5.05 0.56
N LEU A 15 2.96 -5.60 0.17
CA LEU A 15 2.80 -6.37 -1.05
C LEU A 15 3.06 -5.53 -2.32
N SER A 16 2.77 -4.23 -2.31
CA SER A 16 2.92 -3.36 -3.50
C SER A 16 4.37 -3.26 -4.00
N PRO A 17 5.34 -2.79 -3.20
CA PRO A 17 6.74 -2.77 -3.63
C PRO A 17 7.31 -4.18 -3.79
N PHE A 18 6.87 -5.16 -2.98
CA PHE A 18 7.35 -6.53 -3.10
C PHE A 18 6.97 -7.17 -4.45
N LEU A 19 5.71 -7.02 -4.90
CA LEU A 19 5.28 -7.51 -6.20
C LEU A 19 6.00 -6.78 -7.34
N LEU A 20 6.12 -5.46 -7.28
CA LEU A 20 6.78 -4.69 -8.34
C LEU A 20 8.23 -5.14 -8.55
N LEU A 21 9.01 -5.26 -7.48
CA LEU A 21 10.39 -5.73 -7.59
C LEU A 21 10.49 -7.21 -8.02
N ASN A 22 9.59 -8.08 -7.54
CA ASN A 22 9.58 -9.49 -7.95
C ASN A 22 9.25 -9.67 -9.43
N VAL A 23 8.25 -8.96 -9.95
CA VAL A 23 7.85 -9.03 -11.37
C VAL A 23 8.99 -8.56 -12.27
N ILE A 24 9.67 -7.48 -11.90
CA ILE A 24 10.87 -7.01 -12.63
C ILE A 24 11.98 -8.06 -12.59
N GLY A 25 12.19 -8.70 -11.43
CA GLY A 25 13.18 -9.75 -11.28
C GLY A 25 12.91 -10.98 -12.16
N ILE A 26 11.65 -11.42 -12.23
CA ILE A 26 11.22 -12.54 -13.10
C ILE A 26 11.42 -12.17 -14.57
N TYR A 27 11.10 -10.93 -14.96
CA TYR A 27 11.30 -10.47 -16.33
C TYR A 27 12.79 -10.48 -16.74
N ILE A 28 13.67 -10.02 -15.85
CA ILE A 28 15.13 -10.06 -16.08
C ILE A 28 15.61 -11.51 -16.19
N PHE A 29 15.11 -12.39 -15.33
CA PHE A 29 15.43 -13.81 -15.36
C PHE A 29 15.03 -14.47 -16.69
N TRP A 30 13.85 -14.15 -17.22
CA TRP A 30 13.39 -14.66 -18.50
C TRP A 30 14.22 -14.16 -19.69
N CYS A 31 14.74 -12.93 -19.60
CA CYS A 31 15.56 -12.34 -20.65
C CYS A 31 17.00 -12.89 -20.66
N ASN A 32 17.52 -13.29 -19.48
CA ASN A 32 18.87 -13.82 -19.37
C ASN A 32 18.99 -14.81 -18.20
N GLU A 33 18.96 -16.10 -18.52
CA GLU A 33 19.03 -17.16 -17.51
C GLU A 33 20.31 -17.08 -16.66
N ASN A 34 21.42 -16.54 -17.18
CA ASN A 34 22.66 -16.43 -16.40
C ASN A 34 22.61 -15.40 -15.24
N LEU A 35 21.53 -14.60 -15.15
CA LEU A 35 21.35 -13.55 -14.15
C LEU A 35 20.55 -14.01 -12.90
N TRP A 36 20.47 -15.32 -12.61
CA TRP A 36 19.80 -15.84 -11.39
C TRP A 36 20.23 -15.13 -10.09
N TRP A 37 21.52 -14.76 -9.98
CA TRP A 37 22.05 -14.02 -8.82
C TRP A 37 21.39 -12.65 -8.64
N LEU A 38 21.06 -11.99 -9.76
CA LEU A 38 20.41 -10.69 -9.80
C LEU A 38 18.96 -10.80 -9.34
N PHE A 39 18.27 -11.89 -9.71
CA PHE A 39 16.93 -12.20 -9.19
C PHE A 39 16.94 -12.35 -7.65
N ILE A 40 17.89 -13.12 -7.11
CA ILE A 40 18.04 -13.32 -5.66
C ILE A 40 18.31 -11.98 -4.96
N LEU A 41 19.19 -11.15 -5.52
CA LEU A 41 19.49 -9.82 -4.99
C LEU A 41 18.25 -8.91 -5.01
N LEU A 42 17.47 -8.95 -6.08
CA LEU A 42 16.25 -8.15 -6.22
C LEU A 42 15.14 -8.61 -5.27
N CYS A 43 15.04 -9.91 -5.01
CA CYS A 43 14.15 -10.47 -3.98
C CYS A 43 14.54 -10.01 -2.57
N LEU A 44 15.83 -10.04 -2.24
CA LEU A 44 16.35 -9.53 -0.97
C LEU A 44 16.07 -8.03 -0.80
N LEU A 45 16.37 -7.24 -1.83
CA LEU A 45 16.10 -5.80 -1.83
C LEU A 45 14.60 -5.50 -1.77
N GLY A 46 13.77 -6.21 -2.54
CA GLY A 46 12.32 -6.05 -2.54
C GLY A 46 11.70 -6.38 -1.18
N SER A 47 12.21 -7.40 -0.49
CA SER A 47 11.80 -7.76 0.85
C SER A 47 12.21 -6.68 1.87
N ALA A 48 13.47 -6.23 1.82
CA ALA A 48 13.98 -5.20 2.72
C ALA A 48 13.28 -3.85 2.52
N LEU A 49 13.12 -3.40 1.28
CA LEU A 49 12.38 -2.18 0.95
C LEU A 49 10.92 -2.31 1.33
N GLY A 50 10.28 -3.45 1.06
CA GLY A 50 8.90 -3.70 1.44
C GLY A 50 8.70 -3.57 2.95
N ILE A 51 9.53 -4.25 3.74
CA ILE A 51 9.47 -4.20 5.20
C ILE A 51 9.70 -2.76 5.68
N TYR A 52 10.76 -2.11 5.18
CA TYR A 52 11.08 -0.73 5.54
C TYR A 52 9.93 0.23 5.23
N PHE A 53 9.29 0.09 4.06
CA PHE A 53 8.19 0.95 3.64
C PHE A 53 6.94 0.74 4.49
N ALA A 54 6.59 -0.52 4.76
CA ALA A 54 5.45 -0.88 5.59
C ALA A 54 5.66 -0.42 7.04
N GLU A 55 6.86 -0.60 7.60
CA GLU A 55 7.25 -0.15 8.94
C GLU A 55 7.26 1.38 9.05
N ARG A 56 7.75 2.07 8.00
CA ARG A 56 7.77 3.54 7.93
C ARG A 56 6.37 4.12 7.90
N ILE A 57 5.45 3.54 7.14
CA ILE A 57 4.04 3.99 7.09
C ILE A 57 3.35 3.76 8.43
N ARG A 58 3.57 2.58 9.04
CA ARG A 58 3.06 2.25 10.38
C ARG A 58 3.50 3.29 11.42
N LYS A 59 4.78 3.68 11.42
CA LYS A 59 5.35 4.64 12.39
C LYS A 59 4.96 6.10 12.17
N ARG A 60 4.68 6.53 10.93
CA ARG A 60 4.44 7.95 10.62
C ARG A 60 2.98 8.39 10.75
N LYS A 61 2.02 7.56 10.34
CA LYS A 61 0.60 7.95 10.26
C LYS A 61 -0.36 6.93 10.88
N GLY A 62 0.11 5.72 11.18
CA GLY A 62 -0.77 4.59 11.49
C GLY A 62 -1.43 4.04 10.22
N THR A 63 -1.41 2.72 10.06
CA THR A 63 -1.84 2.01 8.85
C THR A 63 -3.30 2.33 8.48
N SER A 64 -4.14 2.55 9.49
CA SER A 64 -5.55 2.90 9.38
C SER A 64 -5.78 4.28 8.74
N GLN A 65 -4.95 5.27 9.06
CA GLN A 65 -5.09 6.63 8.54
C GLN A 65 -4.62 6.72 7.08
N PHE A 66 -3.60 5.95 6.71
CA PHE A 66 -3.11 5.86 5.32
C PHE A 66 -4.10 5.16 4.40
N ILE A 67 -4.74 4.07 4.86
CA ILE A 67 -5.80 3.42 4.08
C ILE A 67 -7.05 4.29 3.98
N ALA A 68 -7.40 5.02 5.04
CA ALA A 68 -8.47 6.00 4.99
C ALA A 68 -8.16 7.06 3.92
N GLU A 69 -6.94 7.61 3.89
CA GLU A 69 -6.52 8.61 2.89
C GLU A 69 -6.56 8.07 1.45
N ILE A 70 -6.23 6.80 1.23
CA ILE A 70 -6.33 6.14 -0.09
C ILE A 70 -7.79 5.82 -0.46
N HIS A 71 -8.61 5.39 0.50
CA HIS A 71 -10.02 5.04 0.28
C HIS A 71 -10.96 6.26 0.32
N HIS A 72 -10.47 7.44 0.75
CA HIS A 72 -11.11 8.74 0.53
C HIS A 72 -11.03 9.17 -0.94
N THR A 73 -11.36 8.27 -1.86
CA THR A 73 -12.00 8.65 -3.12
C THR A 73 -13.38 9.19 -2.76
N ASN A 74 -13.46 10.52 -2.62
CA ASN A 74 -14.61 11.40 -2.86
C ASN A 74 -16.04 11.09 -2.33
N ASP A 75 -16.28 10.05 -1.54
CA ASP A 75 -17.66 9.65 -1.16
C ASP A 75 -18.03 9.83 0.31
N VAL A 76 -17.22 10.56 1.09
CA VAL A 76 -17.74 11.16 2.33
C VAL A 76 -18.17 12.56 1.97
N LYS A 77 -19.40 12.71 1.48
CA LYS A 77 -20.08 14.01 1.51
C LYS A 77 -19.88 14.56 2.91
N SER A 78 -19.14 15.66 3.00
CA SER A 78 -18.95 16.39 4.26
C SER A 78 -20.34 16.53 4.90
N PHE A 79 -20.44 16.34 6.21
CA PHE A 79 -21.70 16.55 6.92
C PHE A 79 -22.31 17.93 6.56
N GLU A 80 -21.47 18.92 6.25
CA GLU A 80 -21.88 20.24 5.74
C GLU A 80 -22.67 20.16 4.42
N GLU A 81 -22.30 19.27 3.49
CA GLU A 81 -22.96 19.10 2.19
C GLU A 81 -24.36 18.47 2.33
N ILE A 82 -24.53 17.57 3.31
CA ILE A 82 -25.83 16.97 3.65
C ILE A 82 -26.73 18.02 4.33
N VAL A 83 -26.17 18.85 5.20
CA VAL A 83 -26.91 19.93 5.88
C VAL A 83 -27.32 21.03 4.89
N GLN A 84 -26.46 21.40 3.93
CA GLN A 84 -26.80 22.41 2.92
C GLN A 84 -27.93 21.96 1.97
N ARG A 85 -27.97 20.69 1.55
CA ARG A 85 -29.09 20.18 0.73
C ARG A 85 -30.44 20.28 1.43
N LYS A 86 -30.51 19.92 2.72
CA LYS A 86 -31.77 20.00 3.47
C LYS A 86 -32.29 21.42 3.66
N THR A 87 -31.41 22.41 3.66
CA THR A 87 -31.78 23.83 3.80
C THR A 87 -32.26 24.43 2.49
N ASN A 88 -31.74 24.00 1.33
CA ASN A 88 -32.16 24.48 0.01
C ASN A 88 -33.41 23.77 -0.54
N GLU A 89 -33.85 22.66 0.05
CA GLU A 89 -35.08 21.95 -0.31
C GLU A 89 -36.29 22.35 0.58
N ARG A 90 -36.14 23.37 1.44
CA ARG A 90 -37.22 24.03 2.18
C ARG A 90 -37.44 25.44 1.66
#